data_AF-A0A0V0YKF7-F1
#
_entry.id   AF-A0A0V0YKF7-F1
#
_cell.length_a   1.000
_cell.length_b   1.000
_cell.length_c   1.000
_cell.angle_alpha   90.00
_cell.angle_beta   90.00
_cell.angle_gamma   90.00
#
_symmetry.space_group_name_H-M   'P 1'
#
loop_
_entity.id
_entity.type
_entity.pdbx_description
1 polymer ?
#
loop_
_entity_poly.entity_id
_entity_poly.type
_entity_poly.pdbx_seq_one_letter_code
_entity_poly.pdbx_strand_id
1 'polypeptide(L)'
;MYVLLFYVDNELRIKPYYAGHVLGAAMFEVRVGHESIVYTGDFNMTPDRHLGPAEIDRCRPDVLISESTYATTIRDSKRARERDFLKKVHDCINNGGKVLIPVFALGRAQELCILLESYWERMNLSIPIYVSKGMAEKAVDYYKLFVTWTSEKIKKTFVKRNMFDFKHVLPFDDSFADNPGPMVVFATPGMLHSGQSLKIFKKWATNEKNMVIMPGYCVQGTVGSKLIAGIRKLDLENGTTLDVKLSVEYMSFSAHADSKGIVQLIRNCDPRHVLFVHGEESKMEFLKQKPRNGQNVAVNTIPSIVIETSQELLKNPLSNFTHPLDPDKFQATLFVDRNLKSIELLRSDEVLKRMEWQPHPVEFIVEVGVCAGGINSLLEQIQKELVERGRFRCNFKYGSTDLIIDNEVILSVYSEKQLRMYTTVEYPEVGTYLVL
;
A
#
# COMPACT_ATOMS: atom_id res chain seq x y z
N MET A 1 -13.34 4.11 -13.48
CA MET A 1 -14.04 2.95 -12.91
C MET A 1 -14.97 3.52 -11.85
N TYR A 2 -16.29 3.33 -11.93
CA TYR A 2 -17.14 3.68 -10.79
C TYR A 2 -16.77 2.70 -9.67
N VAL A 3 -16.21 3.22 -8.57
CA VAL A 3 -15.80 2.38 -7.44
C VAL A 3 -17.09 1.97 -6.72
N LEU A 4 -17.65 0.84 -7.15
CA LEU A 4 -18.75 0.21 -6.43
C LEU A 4 -18.19 -0.44 -5.17
N LEU A 5 -18.62 0.08 -4.03
CA LEU A 5 -18.38 -0.49 -2.72
C LEU A 5 -19.36 -1.64 -2.52
N PHE A 6 -18.84 -2.84 -2.30
CA PHE A 6 -19.66 -4.03 -2.06
C PHE A 6 -19.73 -4.29 -0.56
N TYR A 7 -20.94 -4.40 -0.02
CA TYR A 7 -21.18 -4.91 1.32
C TYR A 7 -21.64 -6.36 1.18
N VAL A 8 -20.88 -7.29 1.76
CA VAL A 8 -21.24 -8.71 1.77
C VAL A 8 -22.17 -8.99 2.93
N ASP A 9 -21.88 -8.39 4.09
CA ASP A 9 -22.72 -8.34 5.27
C ASP A 9 -22.43 -7.04 6.07
N ASN A 10 -22.83 -6.99 7.34
CA ASN A 10 -22.66 -5.81 8.21
C ASN A 10 -21.20 -5.52 8.56
N GLU A 11 -20.31 -6.51 8.48
CA GLU A 11 -18.90 -6.39 8.87
C GLU A 11 -17.96 -6.44 7.66
N LEU A 12 -18.28 -7.23 6.65
CA LEU A 12 -17.45 -7.45 5.46
C LEU A 12 -17.78 -6.50 4.32
N ARG A 13 -16.79 -5.68 3.94
CA ARG A 13 -16.85 -4.72 2.85
C ARG A 13 -15.67 -4.90 1.89
N ILE A 14 -15.97 -4.91 0.59
CA ILE A 14 -14.97 -5.05 -0.48
C ILE A 14 -15.02 -3.82 -1.39
N LYS A 15 -13.86 -3.20 -1.62
CA LYS A 15 -13.70 -2.05 -2.51
C LYS A 15 -12.63 -2.34 -3.57
N PRO A 16 -12.99 -2.40 -4.86
CA PRO A 16 -12.03 -2.53 -5.93
C PRO A 16 -11.38 -1.19 -6.29
N TYR A 17 -10.11 -1.25 -6.62
CA TYR A 17 -9.26 -0.15 -7.06
C TYR A 17 -8.63 -0.50 -8.41
N TYR A 18 -8.41 0.49 -9.27
CA TYR A 18 -7.89 0.26 -10.61
C TYR A 18 -6.38 -0.05 -10.53
N ALA A 19 -5.92 -1.18 -11.09
CA ALA A 19 -4.52 -1.61 -10.95
C ALA A 19 -3.60 -1.20 -12.11
N GLY A 20 -4.13 -0.77 -13.26
CA GLY A 20 -3.33 -0.29 -14.40
C GLY A 20 -2.40 -1.32 -15.07
N HIS A 21 -2.56 -2.62 -14.79
CA HIS A 21 -1.69 -3.70 -15.30
C HIS A 21 -2.16 -4.27 -16.66
N VAL A 22 -3.36 -4.85 -16.68
CA VAL A 22 -4.10 -5.29 -17.88
C VAL A 22 -5.54 -4.76 -17.81
N LEU A 23 -6.29 -4.85 -18.91
CA LEU A 23 -7.69 -4.46 -18.94
C LEU A 23 -8.49 -5.22 -17.87
N GLY A 24 -9.10 -4.48 -16.93
CA GLY A 24 -9.86 -5.07 -15.83
C GLY A 24 -9.05 -5.53 -14.63
N ALA A 25 -7.74 -5.33 -14.61
CA ALA A 25 -6.94 -5.57 -13.41
C ALA A 25 -7.39 -4.64 -12.26
N ALA A 26 -7.59 -5.23 -11.09
CA ALA A 26 -8.05 -4.53 -9.91
C ALA A 26 -7.27 -4.95 -8.66
N MET A 27 -7.04 -3.99 -7.76
CA MET A 27 -6.62 -4.22 -6.39
C MET A 27 -7.88 -4.25 -5.51
N PHE A 28 -7.90 -5.03 -4.45
CA PHE A 28 -9.08 -5.11 -3.57
C PHE A 28 -8.71 -4.72 -2.14
N GLU A 29 -9.38 -3.69 -1.61
CA GLU A 29 -9.47 -3.49 -0.16
C GLU A 29 -10.60 -4.36 0.38
N VAL A 30 -10.28 -5.24 1.31
CA VAL A 30 -11.21 -6.07 2.06
C VAL A 30 -11.17 -5.59 3.51
N ARG A 31 -12.30 -5.17 4.04
CA ARG A 31 -12.45 -4.71 5.42
C ARG A 31 -13.43 -5.62 6.15
N VAL A 32 -13.06 -6.05 7.35
CA VAL A 32 -13.90 -6.83 8.27
C VAL A 32 -13.87 -6.12 9.62
N GLY A 33 -14.99 -5.51 10.01
CA GLY A 33 -15.04 -4.64 11.18
C GLY A 33 -14.05 -3.47 11.07
N HIS A 34 -13.10 -3.41 12.00
CA HIS A 34 -12.08 -2.36 12.07
C HIS A 34 -10.77 -2.70 11.33
N GLU A 35 -10.58 -3.96 10.94
CA GLU A 35 -9.38 -4.45 10.28
C GLU A 35 -9.53 -4.45 8.75
N SER A 36 -8.44 -4.18 8.04
CA SER A 36 -8.46 -4.10 6.58
C SER A 36 -7.18 -4.57 5.91
N ILE A 37 -7.35 -5.25 4.78
CA ILE A 37 -6.27 -5.76 3.93
C ILE A 37 -6.44 -5.19 2.53
N VAL A 38 -5.34 -4.81 1.89
CA VAL A 38 -5.31 -4.52 0.46
C VAL A 38 -4.50 -5.60 -0.25
N TYR A 39 -5.11 -6.34 -1.17
CA TYR A 39 -4.42 -7.24 -2.08
C TYR A 39 -4.28 -6.59 -3.46
N THR A 40 -3.04 -6.39 -3.93
CA THR A 40 -2.80 -5.63 -5.17
C THR A 40 -2.98 -6.47 -6.43
N GLY A 41 -2.71 -7.78 -6.37
CA GLY A 41 -2.35 -8.53 -7.57
C GLY A 41 -1.17 -7.85 -8.30
N ASP A 42 -1.12 -7.99 -9.62
CA ASP A 42 -0.18 -7.25 -10.46
C ASP A 42 -0.73 -5.85 -10.76
N PHE A 43 0.11 -4.83 -10.63
CA PHE A 43 -0.27 -3.43 -10.83
C PHE A 43 0.82 -2.65 -11.56
N ASN A 44 0.50 -1.46 -12.05
CA ASN A 44 1.48 -0.57 -12.64
C ASN A 44 1.20 0.89 -12.30
N MET A 45 2.16 1.56 -11.66
CA MET A 45 2.06 2.99 -11.36
C MET A 45 2.40 3.89 -12.56
N THR A 46 2.95 3.33 -13.65
CA THR A 46 3.29 4.10 -14.85
C THR A 46 2.19 3.91 -15.90
N PRO A 47 1.56 4.98 -16.39
CA PRO A 47 0.49 4.87 -17.36
C PRO A 47 0.97 4.35 -18.72
N ASP A 48 0.11 3.54 -19.33
CA ASP A 48 0.24 3.07 -20.69
C ASP A 48 -0.60 3.88 -21.69
N ARG A 49 -0.45 3.63 -22.99
CA ARG A 49 -1.34 4.28 -23.97
C ARG A 49 -2.77 3.79 -23.76
N HIS A 50 -2.90 2.48 -23.58
CA HIS A 50 -4.18 1.80 -23.42
C HIS A 50 -4.74 1.84 -21.98
N LEU A 51 -3.91 1.96 -20.94
CA LEU A 51 -4.34 1.93 -19.53
C LEU A 51 -3.79 3.10 -18.72
N GLY A 52 -4.54 3.52 -17.70
CA GLY A 52 -4.06 4.49 -16.70
C GLY A 52 -3.06 3.87 -15.72
N PRO A 53 -2.49 4.66 -14.80
CA PRO A 53 -1.71 4.11 -13.69
C PRO A 53 -2.64 3.47 -12.65
N ALA A 54 -2.12 2.66 -11.74
CA ALA A 54 -2.87 2.18 -10.59
C ALA A 54 -3.33 3.36 -9.71
N GLU A 55 -4.57 3.28 -9.22
CA GLU A 55 -5.23 4.32 -8.43
C GLU A 55 -5.72 3.73 -7.12
N ILE A 56 -5.27 4.28 -5.99
CA ILE A 56 -5.69 3.89 -4.64
C ILE A 56 -5.78 5.12 -3.74
N ASP A 57 -6.78 5.12 -2.86
CA ASP A 57 -6.91 6.15 -1.84
C ASP A 57 -5.88 5.93 -0.72
N ARG A 58 -5.71 6.93 0.16
CA ARG A 58 -5.00 6.74 1.42
C ARG A 58 -5.87 5.99 2.43
N CYS A 59 -6.13 4.71 2.17
CA CYS A 59 -7.03 3.86 2.95
C CYS A 59 -6.43 3.34 4.27
N ARG A 60 -5.11 3.48 4.46
CA ARG A 60 -4.36 3.07 5.67
C ARG A 60 -4.69 1.65 6.14
N PRO A 61 -4.51 0.62 5.28
CA PRO A 61 -4.86 -0.74 5.66
C PRO A 61 -3.89 -1.29 6.70
N ASP A 62 -4.35 -2.25 7.47
CA ASP A 62 -3.52 -2.98 8.45
C ASP A 62 -2.45 -3.78 7.72
N VAL A 63 -2.82 -4.44 6.61
CA VAL A 63 -1.88 -5.18 5.76
C VAL A 63 -2.04 -4.80 4.29
N LEU A 64 -0.94 -4.45 3.64
CA LEU A 64 -0.83 -4.41 2.18
C LEU A 64 -0.09 -5.66 1.69
N ILE A 65 -0.75 -6.47 0.87
CA ILE A 65 -0.15 -7.60 0.15
C ILE A 65 0.16 -7.14 -1.28
N SER A 66 1.45 -6.95 -1.58
CA SER A 66 1.92 -6.33 -2.82
C SER A 66 2.79 -7.26 -3.67
N GLU A 67 2.62 -7.23 -5.00
CA GLU A 67 3.56 -7.92 -5.91
C GLU A 67 4.98 -7.34 -5.80
N SER A 68 5.96 -8.16 -6.16
CA SER A 68 7.39 -7.80 -6.04
C SER A 68 8.23 -8.22 -7.26
N THR A 69 7.56 -8.44 -8.40
CA THR A 69 8.17 -8.96 -9.65
C THR A 69 9.46 -8.22 -10.05
N TYR A 70 9.48 -6.89 -9.95
CA TYR A 70 10.64 -6.04 -10.29
C TYR A 70 11.17 -5.23 -9.10
N ALA A 71 11.15 -5.86 -7.92
CA ALA A 71 11.64 -5.33 -6.65
C ALA A 71 12.97 -4.55 -6.71
N THR A 72 13.96 -5.05 -7.46
CA THR A 72 15.30 -4.47 -7.57
C THR A 72 15.50 -3.63 -8.84
N THR A 73 14.56 -3.68 -9.78
CA THR A 73 14.72 -3.03 -11.09
C THR A 73 14.15 -1.62 -11.05
N ILE A 74 14.92 -0.67 -11.55
CA ILE A 74 14.46 0.69 -11.86
C ILE A 74 14.46 0.81 -13.37
N ARG A 75 13.33 1.18 -13.97
CA ARG A 75 13.24 1.27 -15.43
C ARG A 75 13.66 2.64 -15.94
N ASP A 76 14.30 2.62 -17.10
CA ASP A 76 14.58 3.82 -17.87
C ASP A 76 13.30 4.49 -18.37
N SER A 77 13.46 5.75 -18.79
CA SER A 77 12.42 6.55 -19.41
C SER A 77 11.66 5.75 -20.47
N LYS A 78 10.34 5.68 -20.31
CA LYS A 78 9.43 5.03 -21.26
C LYS A 78 9.65 5.53 -22.69
N ARG A 79 9.85 6.84 -22.88
CA ARG A 79 10.11 7.45 -24.20
C ARG A 79 11.40 6.94 -24.84
N ALA A 80 12.45 6.73 -24.05
CA ALA A 80 13.72 6.22 -24.56
C ALA A 80 13.58 4.77 -25.03
N ARG A 81 12.92 3.93 -24.22
CA ARG A 81 12.65 2.52 -24.57
C ARG A 81 11.80 2.39 -25.85
N GLU A 82 10.75 3.20 -25.97
CA GLU A 82 9.90 3.21 -27.17
C GLU A 82 10.65 3.63 -28.42
N ARG A 83 11.50 4.66 -28.32
CA ARG A 83 12.33 5.09 -29.44
C ARG A 83 13.31 4.01 -29.87
N ASP A 84 13.98 3.36 -28.92
CA ASP A 84 14.90 2.26 -29.21
C ASP A 84 14.16 1.07 -29.86
N PHE A 85 12.98 0.72 -29.36
CA PHE A 85 12.15 -0.34 -29.92
C PHE A 85 11.74 -0.04 -31.37
N LEU A 86 11.20 1.16 -31.62
CA LEU A 86 10.81 1.58 -32.96
C LEU A 86 11.99 1.57 -33.93
N LYS A 87 13.16 2.05 -33.47
CA LYS A 87 14.39 2.04 -34.27
C LYS A 87 14.80 0.61 -34.65
N LYS A 88 14.91 -0.29 -33.67
CA LYS A 88 15.31 -1.70 -33.92
C LYS A 88 14.35 -2.41 -34.85
N VAL A 89 13.04 -2.23 -34.65
CA VAL A 89 12.02 -2.81 -35.54
C VAL A 89 12.17 -2.26 -36.96
N HIS A 90 12.28 -0.93 -37.12
CA HIS A 90 12.43 -0.28 -38.43
C HIS A 90 13.71 -0.76 -39.14
N ASP A 91 14.85 -0.76 -38.45
CA ASP A 91 16.13 -1.15 -39.03
C ASP A 91 16.09 -2.61 -39.50
N CYS A 92 15.50 -3.51 -38.73
CA CYS A 92 15.37 -4.93 -39.10
C CYS A 92 14.48 -5.11 -40.35
N ILE A 93 13.30 -4.49 -40.39
CA ILE A 93 12.39 -4.66 -41.54
C ILE A 93 12.92 -3.97 -42.80
N ASN A 94 13.64 -2.85 -42.67
CA ASN A 94 14.28 -2.16 -43.80
C ASN A 94 15.42 -3.00 -44.41
N ASN A 95 16.09 -3.81 -43.60
CA ASN A 95 17.08 -4.80 -44.07
C ASN A 95 16.44 -6.08 -44.64
N GLY A 96 15.12 -6.13 -44.77
CA GLY A 96 14.36 -7.28 -45.28
C GLY A 96 14.21 -8.41 -44.27
N GLY A 97 14.48 -8.15 -42.99
CA GLY A 97 14.33 -9.11 -41.90
C GLY A 97 12.89 -9.23 -41.38
N LYS A 98 12.63 -10.33 -40.67
CA LYS A 98 11.36 -10.55 -39.95
C LYS A 98 11.55 -10.33 -38.45
N VAL A 99 10.59 -9.66 -37.82
CA VAL A 99 10.60 -9.39 -36.38
C VAL A 99 9.55 -10.24 -35.67
N LEU A 100 9.99 -11.09 -34.75
CA LEU A 100 9.11 -11.82 -33.84
C LEU A 100 9.05 -11.11 -32.48
N ILE A 101 7.85 -10.87 -31.98
CA ILE A 101 7.63 -10.27 -30.66
C ILE A 101 6.74 -11.21 -29.84
N PRO A 102 7.32 -12.11 -29.02
CA PRO A 102 6.55 -13.01 -28.18
C PRO A 102 5.84 -12.22 -27.08
N VAL A 103 4.51 -12.31 -27.04
CA VAL A 103 3.66 -11.57 -26.07
C VAL A 103 2.60 -12.47 -25.47
N PHE A 104 2.09 -12.07 -24.30
CA PHE A 104 0.80 -12.57 -23.81
C PHE A 104 -0.34 -11.92 -24.60
N ALA A 105 -1.46 -12.63 -24.70
CA ALA A 105 -2.59 -12.20 -25.52
C ALA A 105 -3.22 -10.87 -25.05
N LEU A 106 -3.10 -10.55 -23.76
CA LEU A 106 -3.68 -9.34 -23.14
C LEU A 106 -2.57 -8.47 -22.52
N GLY A 107 -2.68 -7.15 -22.71
CA GLY A 107 -1.81 -6.14 -22.11
C GLY A 107 -0.74 -5.64 -23.08
N ARG A 108 0.46 -6.23 -23.03
CA ARG A 108 1.62 -5.71 -23.80
C ARG A 108 1.46 -5.83 -25.31
N ALA A 109 0.75 -6.84 -25.80
CA ALA A 109 0.40 -6.95 -27.21
C ALA A 109 -0.30 -5.68 -27.70
N GLN A 110 -1.33 -5.21 -26.97
CA GLN A 110 -2.09 -4.02 -27.35
C GLN A 110 -1.28 -2.74 -27.21
N GLU A 111 -0.47 -2.57 -26.15
CA GLU A 111 0.40 -1.40 -26.01
C GLU A 111 1.36 -1.25 -27.20
N LEU A 112 2.02 -2.35 -27.59
CA LEU A 112 3.00 -2.36 -28.66
C LEU A 112 2.35 -2.26 -30.04
N CYS A 113 1.16 -2.84 -30.24
CA CYS A 113 0.38 -2.66 -31.48
C CYS A 113 0.00 -1.19 -31.69
N ILE A 114 -0.50 -0.50 -30.64
CA ILE A 114 -0.83 0.94 -30.74
C ILE A 114 0.42 1.77 -31.05
N LEU A 115 1.56 1.42 -30.44
CA LEU A 115 2.83 2.09 -30.68
C LEU A 115 3.29 1.94 -32.14
N LEU A 116 3.28 0.71 -32.68
CA LEU A 116 3.68 0.44 -34.06
C LEU A 116 2.68 1.02 -35.06
N GLU A 117 1.38 0.85 -34.87
CA GLU A 117 0.35 1.43 -35.76
C GLU A 117 0.54 2.94 -35.93
N SER A 118 0.73 3.65 -34.80
CA SER A 118 0.97 5.09 -34.83
C SER A 118 2.29 5.47 -35.51
N TYR A 119 3.29 4.59 -35.48
CA TYR A 119 4.57 4.81 -36.15
C TYR A 119 4.47 4.51 -37.66
N TRP A 120 3.76 3.45 -38.03
CA TRP A 120 3.50 3.06 -39.41
C TRP A 120 2.77 4.15 -40.18
N GLU A 121 1.71 4.72 -39.59
CA GLU A 121 1.00 5.86 -40.22
C GLU A 121 1.90 7.09 -40.39
N ARG A 122 2.77 7.38 -39.41
CA ARG A 122 3.66 8.55 -39.45
C ARG A 122 4.78 8.40 -40.47
N MET A 123 5.28 7.17 -40.65
CA MET A 123 6.37 6.86 -41.56
C MET A 123 5.88 6.35 -42.93
N ASN A 124 4.56 6.24 -43.12
CA ASN A 124 3.92 5.71 -44.33
C ASN A 124 4.45 4.31 -44.72
N LEU A 125 4.56 3.40 -43.75
CA LEU A 125 5.05 2.05 -43.97
C LEU A 125 3.92 1.10 -44.38
N SER A 126 4.17 0.27 -45.41
CA SER A 126 3.22 -0.73 -45.92
C SER A 126 3.49 -2.15 -45.45
N ILE A 127 4.57 -2.36 -44.68
CA ILE A 127 4.99 -3.68 -44.20
C ILE A 127 3.95 -4.23 -43.22
N PRO A 128 3.47 -5.48 -43.38
CA PRO A 128 2.40 -6.00 -42.54
C PRO A 128 2.86 -6.24 -41.11
N ILE A 129 1.98 -5.88 -40.17
CA ILE A 129 2.08 -6.28 -38.77
C ILE A 129 1.03 -7.36 -38.55
N TYR A 130 1.42 -8.51 -38.00
CA TYR A 130 0.50 -9.59 -37.69
C TYR A 130 0.40 -9.85 -36.19
N VAL A 131 -0.76 -10.31 -35.74
CA VAL A 131 -1.03 -10.76 -34.37
C VAL A 131 -1.56 -12.19 -34.41
N SER A 132 -1.10 -13.04 -33.50
CA SER A 132 -1.65 -14.40 -33.32
C SER A 132 -3.18 -14.42 -33.33
N LYS A 133 -3.75 -15.31 -34.15
CA LYS A 133 -5.18 -15.64 -34.08
C LYS A 133 -5.57 -16.20 -32.71
N GLY A 134 -6.85 -16.14 -32.39
CA GLY A 134 -7.41 -16.68 -31.15
C GLY A 134 -7.51 -15.62 -30.05
N MET A 135 -6.81 -15.81 -28.93
CA MET A 135 -7.01 -14.95 -27.76
C MET A 135 -6.51 -13.52 -27.95
N ALA A 136 -5.42 -13.31 -28.71
CA ALA A 136 -4.87 -11.97 -28.92
C ALA A 136 -5.75 -11.13 -29.86
N GLU A 137 -6.35 -11.76 -30.86
CA GLU A 137 -7.37 -11.15 -31.74
C GLU A 137 -8.64 -10.79 -30.95
N LYS A 138 -9.24 -11.76 -30.24
CA LYS A 138 -10.42 -11.52 -29.39
C LYS A 138 -10.18 -10.47 -28.31
N ALA A 139 -8.95 -10.38 -27.79
CA ALA A 139 -8.60 -9.35 -26.81
C ALA A 139 -8.85 -7.94 -27.34
N VAL A 140 -8.57 -7.67 -28.62
CA VAL A 140 -8.82 -6.36 -29.24
C VAL A 140 -10.33 -6.03 -29.19
N ASP A 141 -11.20 -6.99 -29.44
CA ASP A 141 -12.65 -6.79 -29.34
C ASP A 141 -13.11 -6.48 -27.91
N TYR A 142 -12.52 -7.16 -26.91
CA TYR A 142 -12.79 -6.83 -25.51
C TYR A 142 -12.32 -5.42 -25.13
N TYR A 143 -11.19 -4.94 -25.66
CA TYR A 143 -10.76 -3.55 -25.47
C TYR A 143 -11.73 -2.54 -26.08
N LYS A 144 -12.34 -2.86 -27.24
CA LYS A 144 -13.38 -2.04 -27.86
C LYS A 144 -14.66 -2.03 -27.02
N LEU A 145 -15.09 -3.18 -26.51
CA LEU A 145 -16.29 -3.32 -25.70
C LEU A 145 -16.15 -2.64 -24.33
N PHE A 146 -15.02 -2.83 -23.65
CA PHE A 146 -14.75 -2.30 -22.31
C PHE A 146 -13.89 -1.03 -22.33
N VAL A 147 -14.12 -0.16 -23.32
CA VAL A 147 -13.37 1.11 -23.45
C VAL A 147 -13.43 1.97 -22.19
N THR A 148 -14.51 1.88 -21.40
CA THR A 148 -14.68 2.63 -20.15
C THR A 148 -13.64 2.26 -19.07
N TRP A 149 -12.95 1.13 -19.22
CA TRP A 149 -11.91 0.62 -18.30
C TRP A 149 -10.48 0.95 -18.78
N THR A 150 -10.34 1.66 -19.90
CA THR A 150 -9.07 2.12 -20.46
C THR A 150 -8.63 3.47 -19.88
N SER A 151 -7.53 4.04 -20.38
CA SER A 151 -7.09 5.39 -19.99
C SER A 151 -8.08 6.48 -20.41
N GLU A 152 -8.12 7.60 -19.69
CA GLU A 152 -8.96 8.77 -20.05
C GLU A 152 -8.66 9.29 -21.47
N LYS A 153 -7.41 9.16 -21.92
CA LYS A 153 -7.01 9.54 -23.28
C LYS A 153 -7.71 8.69 -24.34
N ILE A 154 -7.79 7.37 -24.12
CA ILE A 154 -8.48 6.45 -25.03
C ILE A 154 -9.97 6.78 -25.04
N LYS A 155 -10.61 6.90 -23.88
CA LYS A 155 -12.05 7.20 -23.76
C LYS A 155 -12.46 8.45 -24.53
N LYS A 156 -11.71 9.54 -24.37
CA LYS A 156 -11.97 10.81 -25.07
C LYS A 156 -11.77 10.73 -26.58
N THR A 157 -10.78 9.95 -27.01
CA THR A 157 -10.43 9.83 -28.44
C THR A 157 -11.35 8.85 -29.16
N PHE A 158 -11.89 7.85 -28.45
CA PHE A 158 -12.63 6.71 -29.01
C PHE A 158 -13.76 7.10 -29.96
N VAL A 159 -14.53 8.14 -29.62
CA VAL A 159 -15.64 8.65 -30.45
C VAL A 159 -15.16 9.19 -31.80
N LYS A 160 -13.96 9.78 -31.85
CA LYS A 160 -13.37 10.34 -33.08
C LYS A 160 -12.55 9.31 -33.84
N ARG A 161 -11.81 8.48 -33.10
CA ARG A 161 -10.90 7.46 -33.62
C ARG A 161 -10.72 6.36 -32.58
N ASN A 162 -11.10 5.14 -32.96
CA ASN A 162 -10.84 3.97 -32.13
C ASN A 162 -9.37 3.57 -32.23
N MET A 163 -8.63 3.65 -31.12
CA MET A 163 -7.20 3.29 -31.07
C MET A 163 -6.94 1.78 -31.19
N PHE A 164 -7.98 0.95 -31.12
CA PHE A 164 -7.94 -0.49 -31.33
C PHE A 164 -8.47 -0.89 -32.71
N ASP A 165 -8.78 0.08 -33.56
CA ASP A 165 -9.09 -0.15 -34.97
C ASP A 165 -7.80 0.05 -35.79
N PHE A 166 -7.10 -1.06 -35.99
CA PHE A 166 -5.78 -1.06 -36.62
C PHE A 166 -5.91 -1.22 -38.13
N LYS A 167 -5.19 -0.41 -38.91
CA LYS A 167 -5.15 -0.53 -40.38
C LYS A 167 -4.07 -1.50 -40.84
N HIS A 168 -2.94 -1.54 -40.12
CA HIS A 168 -1.76 -2.30 -40.52
C HIS A 168 -1.59 -3.61 -39.71
N VAL A 169 -2.35 -3.76 -38.61
CA VAL A 169 -2.32 -4.95 -37.76
C VAL A 169 -3.38 -5.94 -38.22
N LEU A 170 -2.94 -7.10 -38.70
CA LEU A 170 -3.76 -8.14 -39.32
C LEU A 170 -3.69 -9.46 -38.54
N PRO A 171 -4.69 -10.35 -38.65
CA PRO A 171 -4.61 -11.68 -38.06
C PRO A 171 -3.52 -12.52 -38.75
N PHE A 172 -2.70 -13.22 -37.96
CA PHE A 172 -1.63 -14.08 -38.46
C PHE A 172 -2.16 -15.47 -38.84
N ASP A 173 -1.83 -15.93 -40.05
CA ASP A 173 -2.01 -17.31 -40.46
C ASP A 173 -0.66 -18.06 -40.44
N ASP A 174 -0.65 -19.31 -39.98
CA ASP A 174 0.59 -20.11 -39.86
C ASP A 174 1.33 -20.26 -41.21
N SER A 175 0.59 -20.22 -42.32
CA SER A 175 1.16 -20.22 -43.68
C SER A 175 2.01 -18.98 -43.99
N PHE A 176 1.73 -17.84 -43.35
CA PHE A 176 2.45 -16.59 -43.60
C PHE A 176 3.87 -16.60 -43.03
N ALA A 177 4.19 -17.53 -42.12
CA ALA A 177 5.54 -17.67 -41.55
C ALA A 177 6.61 -17.87 -42.65
N ASP A 178 6.23 -18.52 -43.75
CA ASP A 178 7.12 -18.89 -44.84
C ASP A 178 7.09 -17.87 -45.99
N ASN A 179 6.19 -16.88 -45.96
CA ASN A 179 6.11 -15.84 -47.00
C ASN A 179 7.43 -15.06 -47.09
N PRO A 180 7.89 -14.73 -48.31
CA PRO A 180 9.08 -13.91 -48.49
C PRO A 180 8.81 -12.46 -48.05
N GLY A 181 9.89 -11.75 -47.69
CA GLY A 181 9.85 -10.34 -47.33
C GLY A 181 9.71 -10.06 -45.82
N PRO A 182 9.84 -8.78 -45.44
CA PRO A 182 9.79 -8.35 -44.05
C PRO A 182 8.37 -8.41 -43.49
N MET A 183 8.26 -8.69 -42.20
CA MET A 183 7.01 -8.65 -41.45
C MET A 183 7.30 -8.51 -39.96
N VAL A 184 6.34 -7.98 -39.21
CA VAL A 184 6.37 -7.97 -37.74
C VAL A 184 5.28 -8.90 -37.24
N VAL A 185 5.59 -9.82 -36.33
CA VAL A 185 4.60 -10.77 -35.80
C VAL A 185 4.59 -10.75 -34.27
N PHE A 186 3.46 -10.37 -33.69
CA PHE A 186 3.16 -10.56 -32.28
C PHE A 186 2.61 -11.97 -32.07
N ALA A 187 3.37 -12.83 -31.40
CA ALA A 187 3.01 -14.23 -31.27
C ALA A 187 2.83 -14.65 -29.80
N THR A 188 1.87 -15.53 -29.54
CA THR A 188 1.61 -16.10 -28.21
C THR A 188 2.18 -17.52 -28.08
N PRO A 189 2.61 -17.94 -26.87
CA PRO A 189 2.74 -17.19 -25.61
C PRO A 189 4.05 -16.37 -25.49
N GLY A 190 4.12 -15.47 -24.52
CA GLY A 190 5.20 -14.49 -24.39
C GLY A 190 6.58 -15.01 -23.98
N MET A 191 6.69 -16.25 -23.47
CA MET A 191 7.96 -16.79 -22.97
C MET A 191 8.61 -17.83 -23.90
N LEU A 192 8.10 -18.01 -25.13
CA LEU A 192 8.61 -18.98 -26.11
C LEU A 192 8.64 -20.44 -25.62
N HIS A 193 7.83 -20.83 -24.64
CA HIS A 193 7.85 -22.20 -24.11
C HIS A 193 7.01 -23.18 -24.95
N SER A 194 6.03 -22.68 -25.71
CA SER A 194 5.11 -23.51 -26.50
C SER A 194 4.43 -22.67 -27.59
N GLY A 195 3.39 -23.20 -28.24
CA GLY A 195 2.46 -22.42 -29.05
C GLY A 195 3.04 -21.82 -30.33
N GLN A 196 2.35 -20.81 -30.86
CA GLN A 196 2.67 -20.21 -32.16
C GLN A 196 3.97 -19.42 -32.12
N SER A 197 4.28 -18.74 -31.00
CA SER A 197 5.52 -17.99 -30.84
C SER A 197 6.76 -18.90 -30.95
N LEU A 198 6.74 -20.08 -30.32
CA LEU A 198 7.84 -21.05 -30.44
C LEU A 198 7.91 -21.66 -31.86
N LYS A 199 6.77 -21.95 -32.50
CA LYS A 199 6.75 -22.46 -33.89
C LYS A 199 7.39 -21.46 -34.86
N ILE A 200 7.00 -20.19 -34.79
CA ILE A 200 7.58 -19.13 -35.64
C ILE A 200 9.06 -18.95 -35.31
N PHE A 201 9.43 -18.91 -34.02
CA PHE A 201 10.81 -18.79 -33.60
C PHE A 201 11.69 -19.89 -34.20
N LYS A 202 11.28 -21.17 -34.11
CA LYS A 202 12.03 -22.30 -34.68
C LYS A 202 12.25 -22.15 -36.19
N LYS A 203 11.25 -21.65 -36.93
CA LYS A 203 11.37 -21.39 -38.38
C LYS A 203 12.33 -20.25 -38.71
N TRP A 204 12.37 -19.23 -37.88
CA TRP A 204 13.09 -17.98 -38.18
C TRP A 204 14.48 -17.90 -37.54
N ALA A 205 14.76 -18.75 -36.54
CA ALA A 205 15.96 -18.72 -35.70
C ALA A 205 17.28 -18.74 -36.47
N THR A 206 17.34 -19.44 -37.60
CA THR A 206 18.58 -19.69 -38.35
C THR A 206 18.94 -18.57 -39.32
N ASN A 207 18.11 -17.55 -39.48
CA ASN A 207 18.36 -16.43 -40.40
C ASN A 207 18.80 -15.19 -39.63
N GLU A 208 20.03 -14.73 -39.89
CA GLU A 208 20.68 -13.58 -39.24
C GLU A 208 20.00 -12.23 -39.50
N LYS A 209 19.19 -12.11 -40.57
CA LYS A 209 18.42 -10.89 -40.85
C LYS A 209 17.24 -10.73 -39.90
N ASN A 210 16.77 -11.83 -39.31
CA ASN A 210 15.61 -11.81 -38.43
C ASN A 210 15.99 -11.32 -37.04
N MET A 211 14.97 -10.95 -36.28
CA MET A 211 15.12 -10.53 -34.89
C MET A 211 13.97 -11.06 -34.05
N VAL A 212 14.28 -11.44 -32.81
CA VAL A 212 13.29 -11.66 -31.76
C VAL A 212 13.45 -10.57 -30.70
N ILE A 213 12.36 -9.88 -30.37
CA ILE A 213 12.32 -8.90 -29.29
C ILE A 213 11.55 -9.53 -28.12
N MET A 214 12.24 -9.75 -27.01
CA MET A 214 11.66 -10.24 -25.75
C MET A 214 11.18 -9.03 -24.93
N PRO A 215 9.86 -8.79 -24.82
CA PRO A 215 9.32 -7.55 -24.25
C PRO A 215 9.18 -7.58 -22.72
N GLY A 216 9.46 -8.71 -22.07
CA GLY A 216 9.18 -8.88 -20.64
C GLY A 216 9.94 -10.03 -20.00
N TYR A 217 9.69 -10.20 -18.71
CA TYR A 217 10.30 -11.27 -17.91
C TYR A 217 9.91 -12.65 -18.43
N CYS A 218 10.88 -13.56 -18.38
CA CYS A 218 10.72 -14.96 -18.70
C CYS A 218 11.11 -15.78 -17.47
N VAL A 219 10.23 -16.69 -17.05
CA VAL A 219 10.51 -17.62 -15.95
C VAL A 219 11.69 -18.51 -16.32
N GLN A 220 12.54 -18.82 -15.34
CA GLN A 220 13.66 -19.73 -15.53
C GLN A 220 13.23 -21.06 -16.14
N GLY A 221 14.07 -21.62 -17.01
CA GLY A 221 13.77 -22.87 -17.73
C GLY A 221 13.05 -22.69 -19.06
N THR A 222 12.39 -21.54 -19.30
CA THR A 222 11.76 -21.25 -20.60
C THR A 222 12.81 -20.97 -21.69
N VAL A 223 12.45 -21.17 -22.96
CA VAL A 223 13.31 -20.81 -24.10
C VAL A 223 13.63 -19.32 -24.09
N GLY A 224 12.64 -18.46 -23.79
CA GLY A 224 12.86 -17.02 -23.66
C GLY A 224 13.93 -16.67 -22.63
N SER A 225 13.91 -17.31 -21.47
CA SER A 225 14.94 -17.11 -20.42
C SER A 225 16.34 -17.51 -20.91
N LYS A 226 16.47 -18.64 -21.60
CA LYS A 226 17.74 -19.10 -22.19
C LYS A 226 18.29 -18.10 -23.22
N LEU A 227 17.43 -17.59 -24.09
CA LEU A 227 17.82 -16.62 -25.13
C LEU A 227 18.32 -15.29 -24.53
N ILE A 228 17.61 -14.79 -23.51
CA ILE A 228 18.00 -13.58 -22.76
C ILE A 228 19.34 -13.79 -22.07
N ALA A 229 19.61 -14.99 -21.55
CA ALA A 229 20.90 -15.35 -20.94
C ALA A 229 22.06 -15.51 -21.96
N GLY A 230 21.82 -15.27 -23.25
CA GLY A 230 22.85 -15.35 -24.29
C GLY A 230 23.04 -16.74 -24.91
N ILE A 231 22.22 -17.73 -24.54
CA ILE A 231 22.30 -19.07 -25.13
C ILE A 231 21.84 -18.98 -26.60
N ARG A 232 22.67 -19.51 -27.50
CA ARG A 232 22.41 -19.52 -28.96
C ARG A 232 22.26 -20.92 -29.56
N LYS A 233 22.62 -21.98 -28.82
CA LYS A 233 22.33 -23.37 -29.21
C LYS A 233 21.26 -23.92 -28.29
N LEU A 234 20.13 -24.32 -28.86
CA LEU A 234 18.98 -24.83 -28.11
C LEU A 234 18.72 -26.29 -28.48
N ASP A 235 18.68 -27.16 -27.48
CA ASP A 235 18.26 -28.55 -27.67
C ASP A 235 16.74 -28.61 -27.84
N LEU A 236 16.30 -29.21 -28.94
CA LEU A 236 14.91 -29.47 -29.22
C LEU A 236 14.51 -30.86 -28.72
N GLU A 237 13.23 -31.05 -28.41
CA GLU A 237 12.68 -32.31 -27.88
C GLU A 237 12.92 -33.53 -28.78
N ASN A 238 13.09 -33.32 -30.08
CA ASN A 238 13.40 -34.38 -31.05
C ASN A 238 14.90 -34.76 -31.10
N GLY A 239 15.71 -34.29 -30.14
CA GLY A 239 17.15 -34.55 -30.08
C GLY A 239 17.98 -33.73 -31.06
N THR A 240 17.39 -32.79 -31.80
CA THR A 240 18.13 -31.90 -32.70
C THR A 240 18.51 -30.60 -32.01
N THR A 241 19.67 -30.04 -32.37
CA THR A 241 20.12 -28.74 -31.89
C THR A 241 19.72 -27.64 -32.86
N LEU A 242 19.04 -26.59 -32.38
CA LEU A 242 18.73 -25.38 -33.13
C LEU A 242 19.81 -24.32 -32.90
N ASP A 243 20.47 -23.90 -33.98
CA ASP A 243 21.43 -22.81 -33.98
C ASP A 243 20.72 -21.47 -34.21
N VAL A 244 20.72 -20.60 -33.20
CA VAL A 244 20.04 -19.31 -33.18
C VAL A 244 21.00 -18.24 -33.71
N LYS A 245 20.79 -17.84 -34.96
CA LYS A 245 21.54 -16.80 -35.67
C LYS A 245 20.83 -15.45 -35.71
N LEU A 246 19.50 -15.44 -35.56
CA LEU A 246 18.73 -14.20 -35.48
C LEU A 246 19.17 -13.33 -34.30
N SER A 247 18.97 -12.02 -34.40
CA SER A 247 19.28 -11.11 -33.30
C SER A 247 18.27 -11.29 -32.14
N VAL A 248 18.77 -11.37 -30.91
CA VAL A 248 17.93 -11.49 -29.70
C VAL A 248 18.04 -10.20 -28.90
N GLU A 249 16.94 -9.47 -28.84
CA GLU A 249 16.87 -8.19 -28.13
C GLU A 249 15.97 -8.31 -26.90
N TYR A 250 16.49 -8.00 -25.72
CA TYR A 250 15.67 -7.87 -24.51
C TYR A 250 15.30 -6.41 -24.30
N MET A 251 14.00 -6.12 -24.28
CA MET A 251 13.50 -4.78 -24.02
C MET A 251 12.44 -4.85 -22.93
N SER A 252 12.74 -4.29 -21.76
CA SER A 252 11.82 -4.36 -20.62
C SER A 252 10.60 -3.47 -20.86
N PHE A 253 9.58 -3.97 -21.55
CA PHE A 253 8.26 -3.36 -21.73
C PHE A 253 7.24 -3.86 -20.72
N SER A 254 7.68 -4.53 -19.65
CA SER A 254 6.83 -5.17 -18.66
C SER A 254 5.72 -4.27 -18.11
N ALA A 255 4.56 -4.89 -17.90
CA ALA A 255 3.36 -4.28 -17.34
C ALA A 255 3.34 -4.26 -15.80
N HIS A 256 4.34 -4.83 -15.12
CA HIS A 256 4.39 -4.90 -13.66
C HIS A 256 5.03 -3.65 -13.07
N ALA A 257 4.73 -3.33 -11.82
CA ALA A 257 5.35 -2.21 -11.12
C ALA A 257 6.86 -2.43 -10.98
N ASP A 258 7.66 -1.39 -11.24
CA ASP A 258 9.08 -1.38 -10.90
C ASP A 258 9.29 -1.00 -9.43
N SER A 259 10.53 -1.01 -8.96
CA SER A 259 10.85 -0.68 -7.57
C SER A 259 10.31 0.69 -7.14
N LYS A 260 10.27 1.67 -8.06
CA LYS A 260 9.70 3.00 -7.79
C LYS A 260 8.18 2.95 -7.68
N GLY A 261 7.51 2.23 -8.58
CA GLY A 261 6.07 2.01 -8.55
C GLY A 261 5.61 1.31 -7.26
N ILE A 262 6.32 0.27 -6.82
CA ILE A 262 5.99 -0.47 -5.58
C ILE A 262 6.07 0.47 -4.37
N VAL A 263 7.18 1.19 -4.21
CA VAL A 263 7.35 2.15 -3.12
C VAL A 263 6.32 3.29 -3.19
N GLN A 264 5.97 3.76 -4.40
CA GLN A 264 4.96 4.79 -4.59
C GLN A 264 3.58 4.31 -4.13
N LEU A 265 3.17 3.08 -4.48
CA LEU A 265 1.88 2.54 -4.04
C LEU A 265 1.82 2.41 -2.52
N ILE A 266 2.88 1.87 -1.89
CA ILE A 266 2.99 1.76 -0.42
C ILE A 266 2.82 3.14 0.24
N ARG A 267 3.45 4.19 -0.31
CA ARG A 267 3.31 5.56 0.20
C ARG A 267 1.90 6.13 0.00
N ASN A 268 1.24 5.78 -1.11
CA ASN A 268 -0.10 6.27 -1.41
C ASN A 268 -1.14 5.67 -0.45
N CYS A 269 -1.08 4.36 -0.19
CA CYS A 269 -2.03 3.67 0.67
C CYS A 269 -1.71 3.79 2.18
N ASP A 270 -0.45 4.04 2.54
CA ASP A 270 0.01 4.30 3.92
C ASP A 270 -0.30 3.13 4.91
N PRO A 271 0.15 1.88 4.64
CA PRO A 271 -0.27 0.70 5.39
C PRO A 271 0.54 0.50 6.67
N ARG A 272 -0.05 -0.12 7.70
CA ARG A 272 0.67 -0.51 8.93
C ARG A 272 1.74 -1.56 8.62
N HIS A 273 1.38 -2.61 7.88
CA HIS A 273 2.27 -3.70 7.50
C HIS A 273 2.27 -3.95 5.99
N VAL A 274 3.38 -4.47 5.45
CA VAL A 274 3.50 -4.85 4.03
C VAL A 274 4.00 -6.28 3.93
N LEU A 275 3.30 -7.10 3.15
CA LEU A 275 3.69 -8.45 2.76
C LEU A 275 4.01 -8.46 1.26
N PHE A 276 5.22 -8.90 0.91
CA PHE A 276 5.60 -9.07 -0.50
C PHE A 276 5.29 -10.47 -0.98
N VAL A 277 4.68 -10.58 -2.15
CA VAL A 277 4.36 -11.83 -2.84
C VAL A 277 4.77 -11.73 -4.31
N HIS A 278 4.67 -12.83 -5.05
CA HIS A 278 4.82 -12.84 -6.51
C HIS A 278 6.16 -12.21 -7.00
N GLY A 279 7.27 -12.60 -6.38
CA GLY A 279 8.62 -12.20 -6.75
C GLY A 279 9.65 -13.23 -6.31
N GLU A 280 10.88 -13.11 -6.81
CA GLU A 280 11.98 -13.99 -6.41
C GLU A 280 12.39 -13.70 -4.96
N GLU A 281 12.64 -14.75 -4.17
CA GLU A 281 12.97 -14.67 -2.74
C GLU A 281 14.11 -13.68 -2.45
N SER A 282 15.21 -13.77 -3.20
CA SER A 282 16.36 -12.87 -3.05
C SER A 282 16.03 -11.41 -3.32
N LYS A 283 15.12 -11.14 -4.26
CA LYS A 283 14.68 -9.78 -4.61
C LYS A 283 13.67 -9.23 -3.60
N MET A 284 12.85 -10.09 -3.01
CA MET A 284 11.92 -9.71 -1.93
C MET A 284 12.66 -9.26 -0.68
N GLU A 285 13.74 -9.96 -0.30
CA GLU A 285 14.59 -9.57 0.83
C GLU A 285 15.23 -8.17 0.62
N PHE A 286 15.58 -7.81 -0.62
CA PHE A 286 16.05 -6.46 -0.93
C PHE A 286 15.00 -5.38 -0.68
N LEU A 287 13.72 -5.62 -1.01
CA LEU A 287 12.64 -4.65 -0.73
C LEU A 287 12.36 -4.52 0.77
N LYS A 288 12.48 -5.60 1.52
CA LYS A 288 12.33 -5.61 2.98
C LYS A 288 13.37 -4.72 3.68
N GLN A 289 14.59 -4.70 3.14
CA GLN A 289 15.68 -3.86 3.64
C GLN A 289 15.58 -2.39 3.20
N LYS A 290 14.76 -2.08 2.18
CA LYS A 290 14.61 -0.69 1.72
C LYS A 290 13.85 0.10 2.78
N PRO A 291 14.49 1.09 3.42
CA PRO A 291 13.83 1.85 4.46
C PRO A 291 12.64 2.59 3.87
N ARG A 292 11.44 2.36 4.43
CA ARG A 292 10.41 3.40 4.49
C ARG A 292 11.14 4.60 5.09
N ASN A 293 11.29 5.71 4.38
CA ASN A 293 12.02 6.90 4.82
C ASN A 293 11.82 7.19 6.33
N GLY A 294 12.71 6.64 7.19
CA GLY A 294 12.79 6.95 8.62
C GLY A 294 12.11 6.05 9.66
N GLN A 295 11.98 4.72 9.52
CA GLN A 295 11.87 3.83 10.70
C GLN A 295 11.97 2.33 10.38
N ASN A 296 12.92 1.64 11.01
CA ASN A 296 12.84 0.20 11.26
C ASN A 296 11.96 0.02 12.50
N VAL A 297 10.81 -0.65 12.38
CA VAL A 297 9.96 -0.95 13.54
C VAL A 297 10.20 -2.40 13.93
N ALA A 298 10.84 -2.59 15.08
CA ALA A 298 10.82 -3.86 15.78
C ALA A 298 9.42 -4.07 16.38
N VAL A 299 8.87 -5.27 16.18
CA VAL A 299 7.58 -5.66 16.75
C VAL A 299 7.80 -6.03 18.21
N ASN A 300 7.40 -5.13 19.12
CA ASN A 300 7.07 -5.48 20.48
C ASN A 300 5.55 -5.49 20.60
N THR A 301 4.96 -6.68 20.70
CA THR A 301 3.55 -6.83 21.08
C THR A 301 3.42 -6.55 22.57
N ILE A 302 3.19 -5.28 22.92
CA ILE A 302 2.51 -4.98 24.18
C ILE A 302 1.03 -5.27 23.89
N PRO A 303 0.33 -6.11 24.67
CA PRO A 303 -1.10 -6.31 24.48
C PRO A 303 -1.81 -4.97 24.69
N SER A 304 -2.11 -4.27 23.61
CA SER A 304 -3.00 -3.12 23.62
C SER A 304 -4.42 -3.66 23.60
N ILE A 305 -5.12 -3.53 24.72
CA ILE A 305 -6.56 -3.80 24.77
C ILE A 305 -7.23 -2.63 24.04
N VAL A 306 -7.67 -2.88 22.81
CA VAL A 306 -8.51 -1.96 22.06
C VAL A 306 -9.93 -2.12 22.61
N ILE A 307 -10.45 -1.09 23.26
CA ILE A 307 -11.84 -1.03 23.70
C ILE A 307 -12.62 -0.23 22.66
N GLU A 308 -13.43 -0.91 21.86
CA GLU A 308 -14.35 -0.27 20.92
C GLU A 308 -15.57 0.23 21.69
N THR A 309 -15.89 1.53 21.56
CA THR A 309 -17.06 2.14 22.20
C THR A 309 -17.81 3.03 21.21
N SER A 310 -19.11 3.22 21.41
CA SER A 310 -19.93 4.00 20.48
C SER A 310 -19.59 5.49 20.57
N GLN A 311 -19.57 6.19 19.41
CA GLN A 311 -19.36 7.64 19.40
C GLN A 311 -20.46 8.40 20.15
N GLU A 312 -21.68 7.87 20.20
CA GLU A 312 -22.78 8.45 20.96
C GLU A 312 -22.50 8.42 22.44
N LEU A 313 -21.91 7.32 22.94
CA LEU A 313 -21.51 7.17 24.34
C LEU A 313 -20.47 8.22 24.75
N LEU A 314 -19.57 8.59 23.83
CA LEU A 314 -18.55 9.61 24.06
C LEU A 314 -19.08 11.05 23.91
N LYS A 315 -20.02 11.29 22.98
CA LYS A 315 -20.52 12.64 22.65
C LYS A 315 -21.62 13.16 23.56
N ASN A 316 -22.52 12.29 24.05
CA ASN A 316 -23.64 12.68 24.91
C ASN A 316 -23.22 13.26 26.28
N PRO A 317 -22.20 12.73 26.96
CA PRO A 317 -21.77 13.25 28.26
C PRO A 317 -20.95 14.53 28.14
N LEU A 318 -20.12 14.70 27.10
CA LEU A 318 -19.19 15.83 26.96
C LEU A 318 -19.87 17.22 27.02
N SER A 319 -21.17 17.33 26.75
CA SER A 319 -21.95 18.56 26.90
C SER A 319 -22.29 18.93 28.35
N ASN A 320 -22.32 17.95 29.27
CA ASN A 320 -22.64 18.12 30.69
C ASN A 320 -21.39 18.32 31.57
N PHE A 321 -20.20 18.01 31.05
CA PHE A 321 -18.94 18.22 31.77
C PHE A 321 -18.52 19.69 31.59
N THR A 322 -18.88 20.53 32.56
CA THR A 322 -18.25 21.85 32.72
C THR A 322 -16.82 21.65 33.21
N HIS A 323 -15.84 21.66 32.30
CA HIS A 323 -14.43 21.58 32.65
C HIS A 323 -13.98 22.80 33.46
N PRO A 324 -13.35 22.62 34.64
CA PRO A 324 -12.33 23.54 35.10
C PRO A 324 -10.95 22.93 34.82
N LEU A 325 -10.15 23.64 34.04
CA LEU A 325 -8.68 23.55 33.99
C LEU A 325 -8.10 22.26 33.38
N ASP A 326 -7.81 22.31 32.07
CA ASP A 326 -6.93 21.45 31.25
C ASP A 326 -7.66 20.66 30.13
N PRO A 327 -7.66 21.14 28.87
CA PRO A 327 -8.32 20.49 27.73
C PRO A 327 -7.72 19.13 27.34
N ASP A 328 -6.54 18.78 27.86
CA ASP A 328 -5.83 17.53 27.53
C ASP A 328 -6.15 16.37 28.50
N LYS A 329 -6.97 16.61 29.54
CA LYS A 329 -7.34 15.57 30.52
C LYS A 329 -8.85 15.42 30.66
N PHE A 330 -9.36 14.27 30.23
CA PHE A 330 -10.75 13.85 30.43
C PHE A 330 -10.81 12.69 31.42
N GLN A 331 -11.55 12.86 32.52
CA GLN A 331 -11.81 11.82 33.51
C GLN A 331 -13.32 11.62 33.64
N ALA A 332 -13.77 10.37 33.49
CA ALA A 332 -15.16 9.98 33.65
C ALA A 332 -15.23 8.53 34.15
N THR A 333 -16.35 8.18 34.78
CA THR A 333 -16.65 6.82 35.25
C THR A 333 -17.66 6.19 34.30
N LEU A 334 -17.36 4.98 33.82
CA LEU A 334 -18.31 4.21 33.02
C LEU A 334 -19.31 3.53 33.97
N PHE A 335 -20.57 3.97 33.90
CA PHE A 335 -21.69 3.37 34.61
C PHE A 335 -22.39 2.37 33.71
N VAL A 336 -22.42 1.11 34.14
CA VAL A 336 -23.09 0.02 33.42
C VAL A 336 -24.19 -0.52 34.32
N ASP A 337 -25.45 -0.41 33.89
CA ASP A 337 -26.56 -1.04 34.62
C ASP A 337 -26.39 -2.58 34.61
N ARG A 338 -26.77 -3.24 35.70
CA ARG A 338 -26.65 -4.70 35.88
C ARG A 338 -27.33 -5.50 34.76
N ASN A 339 -28.35 -4.94 34.13
CA ASN A 339 -29.08 -5.58 33.04
C ASN A 339 -28.58 -5.18 31.64
N LEU A 340 -27.45 -4.45 31.55
CA LEU A 340 -26.88 -3.91 30.31
C LEU A 340 -27.85 -3.03 29.50
N LYS A 341 -28.88 -2.49 30.16
CA LYS A 341 -29.91 -1.66 29.50
C LYS A 341 -29.46 -0.22 29.30
N SER A 342 -28.53 0.26 30.13
CA SER A 342 -27.93 1.58 29.99
C SER A 342 -26.43 1.51 30.26
N ILE A 343 -25.66 2.15 29.40
CA ILE A 343 -24.22 2.36 29.52
C ILE A 343 -24.00 3.86 29.37
N GLU A 344 -23.56 4.51 30.44
CA GLU A 344 -23.43 5.97 30.53
C GLU A 344 -22.03 6.33 31.03
N LEU A 345 -21.49 7.45 30.57
CA LEU A 345 -20.28 8.05 31.15
C LEU A 345 -20.72 9.17 32.09
N LEU A 346 -20.41 9.04 33.38
CA LEU A 346 -20.81 9.97 34.43
C LEU A 346 -19.58 10.53 35.14
N ARG A 347 -19.73 11.69 35.79
CA ARG A 347 -18.70 12.16 36.72
C ARG A 347 -18.70 11.30 37.98
N SER A 348 -17.54 11.17 38.63
CA SER A 348 -17.41 10.38 39.86
C SER A 348 -18.37 10.85 40.96
N ASP A 349 -18.65 12.16 41.06
CA ASP A 349 -19.60 12.70 42.04
C ASP A 349 -21.08 12.41 41.70
N GLU A 350 -21.41 12.32 40.41
CA GLU A 350 -22.74 11.92 39.95
C GLU A 350 -23.00 10.43 40.21
N VAL A 351 -21.98 9.58 40.01
CA VAL A 351 -22.06 8.16 40.37
C VAL A 351 -22.29 8.01 41.87
N LEU A 352 -21.53 8.73 42.70
CA LEU A 352 -21.71 8.71 44.15
C LEU A 352 -23.13 9.13 44.57
N LYS A 353 -23.65 10.23 44.00
CA LYS A 353 -25.04 10.68 44.24
C LYS A 353 -26.06 9.63 43.82
N ARG A 354 -25.88 9.03 42.63
CA ARG A 354 -26.84 8.06 42.06
C ARG A 354 -26.84 6.73 42.80
N MET A 355 -25.69 6.34 43.34
CA MET A 355 -25.55 5.12 44.14
C MET A 355 -25.80 5.36 45.63
N GLU A 356 -26.08 6.60 46.04
CA GLU A 356 -26.20 7.03 47.44
C GLU A 356 -24.96 6.68 48.27
N TRP A 357 -23.79 6.68 47.63
CA TRP A 357 -22.51 6.39 48.25
C TRP A 357 -21.87 7.64 48.81
N GLN A 358 -21.31 7.52 50.01
CA GLN A 358 -20.47 8.56 50.58
C GLN A 358 -19.02 8.31 50.17
N PRO A 359 -18.27 9.35 49.74
CA PRO A 359 -16.85 9.19 49.46
C PRO A 359 -16.11 8.71 50.71
N HIS A 360 -15.17 7.78 50.52
CA HIS A 360 -14.32 7.29 51.60
C HIS A 360 -13.07 8.17 51.69
N PRO A 361 -12.87 8.94 52.77
CA PRO A 361 -11.67 9.74 52.93
C PRO A 361 -10.48 8.84 53.26
N VAL A 362 -9.49 8.82 52.38
CA VAL A 362 -8.20 8.14 52.64
C VAL A 362 -7.17 9.21 52.96
N GLU A 363 -6.62 9.16 54.17
CA GLU A 363 -5.54 10.05 54.59
C GLU A 363 -4.19 9.36 54.47
N PHE A 364 -3.29 9.93 53.68
CA PHE A 364 -1.91 9.49 53.61
C PHE A 364 -1.09 10.38 54.54
N ILE A 365 -0.50 9.80 55.59
CA ILE A 365 0.27 10.55 56.59
C ILE A 365 1.72 10.08 56.55
N VAL A 366 2.65 11.03 56.40
CA VAL A 366 4.08 10.80 56.48
C VAL A 366 4.67 11.72 57.55
N GLU A 367 5.40 11.13 58.50
CA GLU A 367 6.13 11.88 59.52
C GLU A 367 7.60 11.97 59.13
N VAL A 368 8.10 13.20 59.02
CA VAL A 368 9.48 13.50 58.59
C VAL A 368 10.23 14.12 59.76
N GLY A 369 11.32 13.47 60.17
CA GLY A 369 12.23 14.00 61.19
C GLY A 369 13.16 15.07 60.61
N VAL A 370 13.32 16.19 61.32
CA VAL A 370 14.15 17.33 60.87
C VAL A 370 15.35 17.52 61.80
N CYS A 371 16.55 17.61 61.22
CA CYS A 371 17.79 17.86 61.95
C CYS A 371 18.10 19.36 62.06
N ALA A 372 17.63 19.98 63.16
CA ALA A 372 18.02 21.29 63.70
C ALA A 372 17.79 22.55 62.85
N GLY A 373 17.16 23.55 63.48
CA GLY A 373 16.74 24.83 62.89
C GLY A 373 15.26 25.08 63.24
N GLY A 374 14.91 26.29 63.70
CA GLY A 374 13.55 26.58 64.16
C GLY A 374 12.53 26.27 63.06
N ILE A 375 11.54 25.42 63.36
CA ILE A 375 10.63 24.82 62.38
C ILE A 375 9.85 25.86 61.56
N ASN A 376 9.51 27.01 62.15
CA ASN A 376 8.84 28.08 61.41
C ASN A 376 9.71 28.62 60.26
N SER A 377 11.03 28.76 60.47
CA SER A 377 11.94 29.17 59.39
C SER A 377 12.10 28.08 58.33
N LEU A 378 11.92 26.81 58.69
CA LEU A 378 11.98 25.69 57.76
C LEU A 378 10.75 25.66 56.84
N LEU A 379 9.55 25.89 57.36
CA LEU A 379 8.34 25.95 56.53
C LEU A 379 8.38 27.13 55.56
N GLU A 380 8.89 28.29 55.98
CA GLU A 380 9.14 29.44 55.09
C GLU A 380 10.17 29.10 54.00
N GLN A 381 11.25 28.38 54.34
CA GLN A 381 12.24 27.90 53.36
C GLN A 381 11.63 26.90 52.37
N ILE A 382 10.83 25.94 52.85
CA ILE A 382 10.12 24.97 52.01
C ILE A 382 9.17 25.70 51.06
N GLN A 383 8.38 26.65 51.55
CA GLN A 383 7.50 27.45 50.72
C GLN A 383 8.29 28.19 49.63
N LYS A 384 9.38 28.86 50.01
CA LYS A 384 10.23 29.60 49.07
C LYS A 384 10.80 28.69 47.98
N GLU A 385 11.35 27.53 48.34
CA GLU A 385 11.93 26.58 47.40
C GLU A 385 10.89 26.01 46.42
N LEU A 386 9.68 25.69 46.91
CA LEU A 386 8.59 25.15 46.09
C LEU A 386 8.02 26.20 45.12
N VAL A 387 7.95 27.46 45.54
CA VAL A 387 7.49 28.58 44.72
C VAL A 387 8.56 29.02 43.71
N GLU A 388 9.83 29.15 44.12
CA GLU A 388 10.95 29.55 43.24
C GLU A 388 11.22 28.53 42.13
N ARG A 389 11.01 27.24 42.40
CA ARG A 389 11.09 26.19 41.36
C ARG A 389 9.88 26.15 40.43
N GLY A 390 8.88 27.02 40.64
CA GLY A 390 7.73 27.21 39.77
C GLY A 390 6.81 26.00 39.64
N ARG A 391 6.88 25.05 40.59
CA ARG A 391 6.19 23.76 40.48
C ARG A 391 4.90 23.66 41.29
N PHE A 392 4.74 24.41 42.37
CA PHE A 392 3.59 24.27 43.28
C PHE A 392 3.12 25.61 43.84
N ARG A 393 1.81 25.81 44.03
CA ARG A 393 1.26 26.99 44.73
C ARG A 393 1.22 26.70 46.23
N CYS A 394 1.87 27.53 47.03
CA CYS A 394 1.99 27.28 48.47
C CYS A 394 1.48 28.46 49.28
N ASN A 395 0.54 28.23 50.20
CA ASN A 395 -0.02 29.26 51.08
C ASN A 395 -0.08 28.76 52.53
N PHE A 396 0.18 29.63 53.49
CA PHE A 396 -0.08 29.32 54.89
C PHE A 396 -1.58 29.41 55.19
N LYS A 397 -2.07 28.47 55.99
CA LYS A 397 -3.45 28.47 56.45
C LYS A 397 -3.67 29.64 57.43
N TYR A 398 -4.75 30.39 57.24
CA TYR A 398 -5.05 31.56 58.06
C TYR A 398 -5.20 31.18 59.54
N GLY A 399 -4.34 31.74 60.40
CA GLY A 399 -4.36 31.49 61.85
C GLY A 399 -3.63 30.22 62.33
N SER A 400 -2.90 29.51 61.46
CA SER A 400 -2.01 28.40 61.87
C SER A 400 -0.64 28.47 61.20
N THR A 401 0.29 27.62 61.65
CA THR A 401 1.62 27.44 61.04
C THR A 401 1.61 26.40 59.92
N ASP A 402 0.44 25.97 59.44
CA ASP A 402 0.35 24.90 58.44
C ASP A 402 0.58 25.47 57.04
N LEU A 403 1.45 24.80 56.28
CA LEU A 403 1.70 25.12 54.88
C LEU A 403 0.82 24.24 53.99
N ILE A 404 -0.03 24.85 53.17
CA ILE A 404 -0.88 24.18 52.19
C ILE A 404 -0.20 24.27 50.82
N ILE A 405 0.01 23.11 50.18
CA ILE A 405 0.58 22.97 48.84
C ILE A 405 -0.53 22.55 47.87
N ASP A 406 -0.76 23.37 46.85
CA ASP A 406 -1.77 23.23 45.79
C ASP A 406 -3.19 22.90 46.25
N ASN A 407 -3.53 23.27 47.49
CA ASN A 407 -4.80 22.93 48.17
C ASN A 407 -5.05 21.43 48.38
N GLU A 408 -4.03 20.58 48.17
CA GLU A 408 -4.15 19.12 48.29
C GLU A 408 -3.33 18.58 49.47
N VAL A 409 -2.10 19.06 49.64
CA VAL A 409 -1.18 18.54 50.66
C VAL A 409 -1.00 19.58 51.77
N ILE A 410 -1.10 19.12 53.03
CA ILE A 410 -0.89 19.94 54.23
C ILE A 410 0.38 19.48 54.94
N LEU A 411 1.27 20.44 55.21
CA LEU A 411 2.43 20.27 56.08
C LEU A 411 2.21 21.00 57.39
N SER A 412 2.15 20.23 58.47
CA SER A 412 1.94 20.71 59.84
C SER A 412 3.13 20.43 60.74
N VAL A 413 3.39 21.35 61.66
CA VAL A 413 4.37 21.15 62.74
C VAL A 413 3.74 20.25 63.80
N TYR A 414 4.25 19.03 63.95
CA TYR A 414 3.72 18.09 64.94
C TYR A 414 4.47 18.18 66.28
N SER A 415 5.80 18.39 66.24
CA SER A 415 6.64 18.62 67.43
C SER A 415 7.89 19.42 67.04
N GLU A 416 8.70 19.88 68.01
CA GLU A 416 9.93 20.68 67.78
C GLU A 416 10.96 20.05 66.81
N LYS A 417 10.79 18.77 66.42
CA LYS A 417 11.67 18.08 65.47
C LYS A 417 10.93 17.25 64.41
N GLN A 418 9.60 17.34 64.32
CA GLN A 418 8.82 16.51 63.39
C GLN A 418 7.80 17.34 62.61
N LEU A 419 7.84 17.16 61.29
CA LEU A 419 6.80 17.62 60.37
C LEU A 419 5.87 16.45 60.05
N ARG A 420 4.57 16.72 60.08
CA ARG A 420 3.55 15.80 59.57
C ARG A 420 3.06 16.34 58.24
N MET A 421 3.24 15.54 57.18
CA MET A 421 2.67 15.80 55.88
C MET A 421 1.47 14.89 55.69
N TYR A 422 0.32 15.45 55.34
CA TYR A 422 -0.87 14.67 55.05
C TYR A 422 -1.68 15.23 53.90
N THR A 423 -2.37 14.34 53.20
CA THR A 423 -3.33 14.64 52.13
C THR A 423 -4.53 13.75 52.33
N THR A 424 -5.72 14.31 52.15
CA THR A 424 -6.98 13.55 52.18
C THR A 424 -7.45 13.41 50.75
N VAL A 425 -7.53 12.18 50.25
CA VAL A 425 -8.10 11.90 48.94
C VAL A 425 -9.45 11.23 49.18
N GLU A 426 -10.50 11.88 48.69
CA GLU A 426 -11.84 11.30 48.68
C GLU A 426 -11.93 10.30 47.52
N TYR A 427 -11.90 9.01 47.84
CA TYR A 427 -12.13 7.98 46.84
C TYR A 427 -13.62 7.68 46.75
N PRO A 428 -14.20 7.63 45.54
CA PRO A 428 -15.43 6.89 45.38
C PRO A 428 -15.10 5.42 45.65
N GLU A 429 -15.88 4.76 46.50
CA GLU A 429 -15.70 3.35 46.85
C GLU A 429 -16.12 2.46 45.66
N VAL A 430 -15.42 2.60 44.54
CA VAL A 430 -15.68 1.88 43.30
C VAL A 430 -14.34 1.35 42.83
N GLY A 431 -14.07 0.10 43.21
CA GLY A 431 -13.07 -0.69 42.51
C GLY A 431 -13.34 -0.58 41.01
N THR A 432 -12.32 -0.28 40.24
CA THR A 432 -12.36 -0.27 38.78
C THR A 432 -12.57 -1.72 38.31
N TYR A 433 -13.80 -2.20 38.42
CA TYR A 433 -14.21 -3.53 37.98
C TYR A 433 -14.51 -3.44 36.49
N LEU A 434 -13.47 -3.61 35.68
CA LEU A 434 -13.64 -4.17 34.35
C LEU A 434 -13.92 -5.67 34.55
N VAL A 435 -15.18 -6.04 34.81
CA VAL A 435 -15.60 -7.43 34.66
C VAL A 435 -16.07 -7.56 33.22
N LEU A 436 -15.36 -8.42 32.47
CA LEU A 436 -15.57 -8.75 31.06
C LEU A 436 -17.03 -9.08 30.73
#